data_AF-A0AAE6Y6C1-F1
#
_entry.id   AF-A0AAE6Y6C1-F1
#
_cell.length_a   1.000
_cell.length_b   1.000
_cell.length_c   1.000
_cell.angle_alpha   90.00
_cell.angle_beta   90.00
_cell.angle_gamma   90.00
#
_symmetry.space_group_name_H-M   'P 1'
#
loop_
_entity.id
_entity.type
_entity.pdbx_description
1 polymer ?
#
loop_
_entity_poly.entity_id
_entity_poly.type
_entity_poly.pdbx_seq_one_letter_code
_entity_poly.pdbx_strand_id
1 'polypeptide(L)'
;MAGRFSFSPRRSAAAAAVTAMMVVAPVIAATDAHALGNNREVSRSCGTNRVSSGWTGSYNWALTVKASGDCAGRLSSALERNNGYWTPRVYGTSSRAYATDTTNPVADRYGLHWGCDSCNVTRS
;
A
#
# COMPACT_ATOMS: atom_id res chain seq x y z
N MET A 1 -41.68 -54.30 -0.40
CA MET A 1 -40.31 -53.80 -0.21
C MET A 1 -39.56 -53.91 -1.53
N ALA A 2 -39.04 -52.77 -1.99
CA ALA A 2 -37.96 -52.53 -2.98
C ALA A 2 -38.03 -53.08 -4.44
N GLY A 3 -37.89 -52.13 -5.38
CA GLY A 3 -37.35 -52.28 -6.73
C GLY A 3 -38.41 -52.31 -7.84
N ARG A 4 -38.34 -51.53 -8.94
CA ARG A 4 -37.17 -51.07 -9.68
C ARG A 4 -37.46 -49.78 -10.46
N PHE A 5 -36.43 -48.95 -10.54
CA PHE A 5 -36.37 -47.73 -11.35
C PHE A 5 -36.43 -48.04 -12.85
N SER A 6 -37.19 -47.24 -13.59
CA SER A 6 -37.15 -47.18 -15.05
C SER A 6 -36.47 -45.87 -15.45
N PHE A 7 -35.35 -45.97 -16.15
CA PHE A 7 -34.73 -44.85 -16.86
C PHE A 7 -34.64 -45.22 -18.34
N SER A 8 -35.16 -44.35 -19.19
CA SER A 8 -34.74 -44.24 -20.58
C SER A 8 -35.11 -42.87 -21.16
N PRO A 9 -34.38 -42.42 -22.19
CA PRO A 9 -33.78 -41.10 -22.17
C PRO A 9 -34.30 -40.23 -23.32
N ARG A 10 -33.70 -39.03 -23.41
CA ARG A 10 -33.70 -38.10 -24.56
C ARG A 10 -34.89 -37.12 -24.57
N ARG A 11 -34.59 -35.83 -24.46
CA ARG A 11 -34.30 -34.95 -25.61
C ARG A 11 -34.06 -33.51 -25.13
N SER A 12 -32.97 -32.94 -25.63
CA SER A 12 -32.82 -31.54 -26.05
C SER A 12 -33.02 -30.45 -24.96
N ALA A 13 -31.95 -29.90 -24.41
CA ALA A 13 -31.20 -28.77 -24.98
C ALA A 13 -32.02 -27.46 -25.04
N ALA A 14 -31.76 -26.56 -24.10
CA ALA A 14 -31.92 -25.10 -24.15
C ALA A 14 -31.89 -24.60 -22.69
N ALA A 15 -31.25 -23.53 -22.28
CA ALA A 15 -30.34 -22.60 -22.93
C ALA A 15 -29.64 -21.89 -21.76
N ALA A 16 -28.34 -21.69 -21.86
CA ALA A 16 -27.60 -20.86 -20.93
C ALA A 16 -28.07 -19.41 -21.09
N ALA A 17 -28.64 -18.83 -20.05
CA ALA A 17 -28.91 -17.40 -19.96
C ALA A 17 -28.24 -16.87 -18.68
N VAL A 18 -26.91 -16.72 -18.74
CA VAL A 18 -26.17 -15.94 -17.75
C VAL A 18 -26.27 -14.48 -18.16
N THR A 19 -27.35 -13.82 -17.74
CA THR A 19 -27.45 -12.37 -17.87
C THR A 19 -26.72 -11.75 -16.69
N ALA A 20 -25.44 -11.46 -16.88
CA ALA A 20 -24.63 -10.74 -15.91
C ALA A 20 -25.23 -9.32 -15.71
N MET A 21 -25.91 -9.10 -14.59
CA MET A 21 -26.23 -7.75 -14.14
C MET A 21 -24.91 -7.08 -13.73
N MET A 22 -24.34 -6.27 -14.63
CA MET A 22 -23.31 -5.32 -14.27
C MET A 22 -23.93 -4.30 -13.32
N VAL A 23 -23.76 -4.52 -12.02
CA VAL A 23 -23.93 -3.47 -11.03
C VAL A 23 -22.81 -2.48 -11.28
N VAL A 24 -23.14 -1.37 -11.95
CA VAL A 24 -22.31 -0.17 -12.00
C VAL A 24 -22.23 0.32 -10.55
N ALA A 25 -21.19 -0.14 -9.85
CA ALA A 25 -20.85 0.42 -8.56
C ALA A 25 -20.59 1.93 -8.81
N PRO A 26 -21.26 2.84 -8.09
CA PRO A 26 -20.74 4.19 -8.00
C PRO A 26 -19.36 4.05 -7.37
N VAL A 27 -18.33 4.24 -8.19
CA VAL A 27 -16.98 4.51 -7.70
C VAL A 27 -17.09 5.87 -7.03
N ILE A 28 -17.54 5.86 -5.77
CA ILE A 28 -17.31 6.98 -4.88
C ILE A 28 -15.80 7.08 -4.85
N ALA A 29 -15.27 8.08 -5.54
CA ALA A 29 -13.85 8.39 -5.55
C ALA A 29 -13.39 8.33 -4.10
N ALA A 30 -12.53 7.36 -3.79
CA ALA A 30 -11.92 7.26 -2.48
C ALA A 30 -11.25 8.62 -2.25
N THR A 31 -11.78 9.37 -1.29
CA THR A 31 -11.05 10.52 -0.78
C THR A 31 -9.83 9.93 -0.08
N ASP A 32 -8.68 9.91 -0.74
CA ASP A 32 -7.41 9.60 -0.09
C ASP A 32 -7.03 10.80 0.79
N ALA A 33 -7.79 10.98 1.86
CA ALA A 33 -7.51 11.89 2.96
C ALA A 33 -6.87 11.08 4.10
N HIS A 34 -5.71 10.48 3.82
CA HIS A 34 -4.83 10.02 4.88
C HIS A 34 -3.43 10.54 4.60
N ALA A 35 -3.27 11.84 4.88
CA ALA A 35 -1.99 12.41 5.28
C ALA A 35 -1.49 11.63 6.50
N LEU A 36 -0.22 11.22 6.49
CA LEU A 36 0.54 10.78 7.66
C LEU A 36 -0.25 9.85 8.62
N GLY A 37 -0.34 8.57 8.25
CA GLY A 37 -0.96 7.52 9.09
C GLY A 37 -0.89 6.11 8.49
N ASN A 38 -0.10 5.92 7.44
CA ASN A 38 -0.15 4.73 6.60
C ASN A 38 0.88 3.69 7.06
N ASN A 39 0.46 2.83 7.98
CA ASN A 39 1.26 1.71 8.47
C ASN A 39 1.02 0.48 7.58
N ARG A 40 1.91 0.22 6.63
CA ARG A 40 1.76 -0.94 5.73
C ARG A 40 3.10 -1.57 5.38
N GLU A 41 3.04 -2.83 4.96
CA GLU A 41 4.17 -3.48 4.30
C GLU A 41 4.13 -3.20 2.81
N VAL A 42 5.30 -2.91 2.23
CA VAL A 42 5.48 -2.66 0.82
C VAL A 42 6.55 -3.61 0.31
N SER A 43 6.14 -4.58 -0.51
CA SER A 43 7.04 -5.51 -1.18
C SER A 43 7.56 -4.92 -2.49
N ARG A 44 8.86 -5.05 -2.72
CA ARG A 44 9.59 -4.49 -3.87
C ARG A 44 10.65 -5.48 -4.33
N SER A 45 11.24 -5.23 -5.50
CA SER A 45 12.34 -6.04 -6.03
C SER A 45 13.55 -6.14 -5.09
N CYS A 46 13.75 -5.16 -4.21
CA CYS A 46 14.85 -5.14 -3.25
C CYS A 46 14.49 -5.69 -1.86
N GLY A 47 13.28 -6.20 -1.68
CA GLY A 47 12.78 -6.73 -0.42
C GLY A 47 11.48 -6.06 0.04
N THR A 48 11.08 -6.42 1.26
CA THR A 48 9.86 -5.92 1.88
C THR A 48 10.21 -4.96 3.01
N ASN A 49 9.56 -3.81 3.03
CA ASN A 49 9.72 -2.83 4.09
C ASN A 49 8.37 -2.51 4.73
N ARG A 50 8.37 -2.36 6.05
CA ARG A 50 7.27 -1.74 6.77
C ARG A 50 7.46 -0.24 6.73
N VAL A 51 6.52 0.45 6.10
CA VAL A 51 6.49 1.91 5.98
C VAL A 51 5.42 2.46 6.89
N SER A 52 5.71 3.61 7.48
CA SER A 52 4.87 4.21 8.50
C SER A 52 5.14 5.70 8.56
N SER A 53 4.11 6.52 8.62
CA SER A 53 4.25 7.96 8.74
C SER A 53 3.14 8.50 9.63
N GLY A 54 3.36 9.67 10.23
CA GLY A 54 2.44 10.22 11.22
C GLY A 54 2.73 11.65 11.60
N TRP A 55 1.77 12.26 12.28
CA TRP A 55 1.89 13.54 12.98
C TRP A 55 1.73 13.30 14.48
N THR A 56 2.60 13.92 15.29
CA THR A 56 2.61 13.72 16.75
C THR A 56 1.84 14.77 17.54
N GLY A 57 1.30 15.81 16.90
CA GLY A 57 0.90 17.04 17.58
C GLY A 57 1.88 18.18 17.33
N SER A 58 3.18 17.85 17.27
CA SER A 58 4.26 18.84 17.25
C SER A 58 5.23 18.68 16.07
N TYR A 59 5.29 17.50 15.46
CA TYR A 59 6.14 17.24 14.30
C TYR A 59 5.57 16.11 13.45
N ASN A 60 6.00 16.05 12.19
CA ASN A 60 5.72 14.92 11.32
C ASN A 60 6.89 13.98 11.26
N TRP A 61 6.60 12.73 10.95
CA TRP A 61 7.62 11.71 10.82
C TRP A 61 7.31 10.68 9.74
N ALA A 62 8.38 10.09 9.22
CA ALA A 62 8.36 8.99 8.29
C ALA A 62 9.39 7.93 8.70
N LEU A 63 8.91 6.72 8.94
CA LEU A 63 9.67 5.54 9.36
C LEU A 63 9.64 4.49 8.25
N THR A 64 10.80 3.97 7.92
CA THR A 64 10.98 2.80 7.05
C THR A 64 11.75 1.75 7.83
N VAL A 65 11.22 0.53 7.92
CA VAL A 65 11.85 -0.61 8.60
C VAL A 65 11.94 -1.78 7.62
N LYS A 66 13.07 -2.48 7.62
CA LYS A 66 13.25 -3.71 6.85
C LYS A 66 12.39 -4.82 7.47
N ALA A 67 11.49 -5.40 6.69
CA ALA A 67 10.70 -6.55 7.09
C ALA A 67 11.33 -7.85 6.58
N SER A 68 11.76 -7.88 5.31
CA SER A 68 12.46 -9.02 4.70
C SER A 68 13.21 -8.62 3.44
N GLY A 69 13.99 -9.56 2.87
CA GLY A 69 14.70 -9.41 1.60
C GLY A 69 16.17 -8.97 1.74
N ASP A 70 16.87 -8.94 0.61
CA ASP A 70 18.33 -8.85 0.56
C ASP A 70 18.85 -7.43 0.37
N CYS A 71 18.03 -6.43 0.68
CA CYS A 71 18.47 -5.05 0.70
C CYS A 71 19.75 -4.91 1.54
N ALA A 72 20.90 -4.76 0.85
CA ALA A 72 22.23 -4.67 1.45
C ALA A 72 22.64 -3.22 1.72
N GLY A 73 21.95 -2.26 1.09
CA GLY A 73 22.15 -0.83 1.30
C GLY A 73 21.43 -0.31 2.54
N ARG A 74 21.66 0.97 2.84
CA ARG A 74 20.88 1.70 3.85
C ARG A 74 19.47 1.97 3.37
N LEU A 75 18.51 1.90 4.29
CA LEU A 75 17.18 2.42 4.09
C LEU A 75 17.22 3.96 4.18
N SER A 76 16.23 4.60 3.60
CA SER A 76 16.10 6.05 3.72
C SER A 76 14.64 6.49 3.76
N SER A 77 14.42 7.64 4.37
CA SER A 77 13.09 8.24 4.54
C SER A 77 13.16 9.76 4.36
N ALA A 78 12.07 10.37 3.94
CA ALA A 78 11.90 11.82 3.89
C ALA A 78 10.41 12.14 4.07
N LEU A 79 10.06 13.42 4.01
CA LEU A 79 8.69 13.91 4.02
C LEU A 79 8.46 14.74 2.76
N GLU A 80 7.28 14.61 2.15
CA GLU A 80 6.85 15.46 1.05
C GLU A 80 5.90 16.53 1.57
N ARG A 81 6.18 17.78 1.20
CA ARG A 81 5.40 18.95 1.56
C ARG A 81 4.19 19.14 0.64
N ASN A 82 3.22 19.93 1.10
CA ASN A 82 1.99 20.29 0.37
C ASN A 82 2.28 20.97 -0.97
N ASN A 83 3.44 21.63 -1.09
CA ASN A 83 3.93 22.26 -2.32
C ASN A 83 4.77 21.31 -3.21
N GLY A 84 4.83 20.01 -2.89
CA GLY A 84 5.56 18.98 -3.63
C GLY A 84 7.06 18.92 -3.35
N TYR A 85 7.62 19.84 -2.55
CA TYR A 85 9.03 19.80 -2.17
C TYR A 85 9.27 18.75 -1.10
N TRP A 86 10.48 18.18 -1.07
CA TRP A 86 10.83 17.18 -0.08
C TRP A 86 11.69 17.78 1.02
N THR A 87 11.54 17.26 2.23
CA THR A 87 12.54 17.48 3.27
C THR A 87 13.84 16.76 2.88
N PRO A 88 14.98 17.16 3.48
CA PRO A 88 16.23 16.46 3.26
C PRO A 88 16.07 14.96 3.55
N ARG A 89 16.51 14.13 2.61
CA ARG A 89 16.44 12.68 2.74
C ARG A 89 17.33 12.22 3.90
N VAL A 90 16.74 11.52 4.85
CA VAL A 90 17.44 10.92 5.98
C VAL A 90 17.87 9.52 5.60
N TYR A 91 19.18 9.28 5.69
CA TYR A 91 19.80 7.99 5.44
C TYR A 91 20.02 7.26 6.75
N GLY A 92 19.41 6.09 6.88
CA GLY A 92 19.47 5.29 8.10
C GLY A 92 20.50 4.16 8.00
N THR A 93 20.15 3.02 8.62
CA THR A 93 20.89 1.76 8.57
C THR A 93 20.28 0.83 7.52
N SER A 94 20.84 -0.37 7.36
CA SER A 94 20.24 -1.44 6.54
C SER A 94 18.92 -2.01 7.10
N SER A 95 18.51 -1.61 8.30
CA SER A 95 17.32 -2.12 8.96
C SER A 95 16.27 -1.04 9.26
N ARG A 96 16.66 0.24 9.32
CA ARG A 96 15.76 1.33 9.71
C ARG A 96 16.20 2.69 9.19
N ALA A 97 15.25 3.51 8.76
CA ALA A 97 15.43 4.95 8.53
C ALA A 97 14.25 5.76 9.07
N TYR A 98 14.52 6.89 9.72
CA TYR A 98 13.52 7.71 10.38
C TYR A 98 13.77 9.19 10.08
N ALA A 99 12.82 9.84 9.44
CA ALA A 99 12.85 11.27 9.14
C ALA A 99 11.81 12.00 9.98
N THR A 100 12.12 13.22 10.38
CA THR A 100 11.20 14.12 11.08
C THR A 100 11.26 15.52 10.47
N ASP A 101 10.15 16.26 10.54
CA ASP A 101 10.11 17.70 10.30
C ASP A 101 9.43 18.38 11.48
N THR A 102 10.19 19.19 12.21
CA THR A 102 9.75 20.02 13.33
C THR A 102 9.62 21.50 12.95
N THR A 103 10.07 21.89 11.75
CA THR A 103 10.20 23.30 11.34
C THR A 103 8.90 23.80 10.76
N ASN A 104 8.23 23.01 9.93
CA ASN A 104 6.91 23.33 9.43
C ASN A 104 6.08 22.05 9.19
N PRO A 105 5.73 21.32 10.27
CA PRO A 105 5.03 20.05 10.13
C PRO A 105 3.63 20.22 9.50
N VAL A 106 2.94 21.34 9.67
CA VAL A 106 1.63 21.52 9.01
C VAL A 106 1.77 21.54 7.47
N ALA A 107 2.98 21.75 6.96
CA ALA A 107 3.27 21.72 5.54
C ALA A 107 3.55 20.32 4.98
N ASP A 108 3.73 19.24 5.76
CA ASP A 108 3.95 17.91 5.16
C ASP A 108 2.67 17.15 4.89
N ARG A 109 2.66 16.48 3.74
CA ARG A 109 1.52 15.76 3.17
C ARG A 109 1.71 14.25 3.23
N TYR A 110 2.91 13.75 2.91
CA TYR A 110 3.20 12.32 2.79
C TYR A 110 4.56 11.95 3.40
N GLY A 111 4.67 10.72 3.90
CA GLY A 111 5.96 10.11 4.18
C GLY A 111 6.56 9.52 2.90
N LEU A 112 7.85 9.75 2.67
CA LEU A 112 8.60 9.16 1.56
C LEU A 112 9.51 8.05 2.07
N HIS A 113 9.41 6.88 1.45
CA HIS A 113 10.02 5.65 1.95
C HIS A 113 10.80 4.92 0.87
N TRP A 114 12.08 4.68 1.15
CA TRP A 114 12.97 3.89 0.30
C TRP A 114 13.42 2.65 1.05
N GLY A 115 13.19 1.50 0.43
CA GLY A 115 13.69 0.22 0.90
C GLY A 115 15.20 0.25 0.99
N CYS A 116 15.91 0.11 -0.13
CA CYS A 116 17.30 0.56 -0.22
C CYS A 116 17.37 1.92 -0.88
N ASP A 117 18.51 2.61 -0.75
CA ASP A 117 18.76 3.86 -1.47
C ASP A 117 18.52 3.78 -2.98
N SER A 118 18.81 2.63 -3.58
CA SER A 118 18.63 2.33 -5.01
C SER A 118 17.22 1.89 -5.40
N CYS A 119 16.32 1.66 -4.45
CA CYS A 119 14.95 1.24 -4.76
C CYS A 119 14.07 2.43 -5.09
N ASN A 120 12.94 2.20 -5.75
CA ASN A 120 11.94 3.25 -5.97
C ASN A 120 11.49 3.87 -4.64
N VAL A 121 10.91 5.07 -4.69
CA VAL A 121 10.23 5.68 -3.54
C VAL A 121 8.82 5.14 -3.38
N THR A 122 8.29 5.12 -2.15
CA THR A 122 6.85 4.94 -1.91
C THR A 122 6.35 6.03 -0.99
N ARG A 123 5.17 6.57 -1.31
CA ARG A 123 4.44 7.56 -0.52
C ARG A 123 3.50 6.87 0.47
N SER A 124 3.42 7.38 1.70
CA SER A 124 2.47 6.95 2.73
C SER A 124 1.47 8.05 3.05
#